data_AF-A0A4U6WHM7-F1
#
_entry.id   AF-A0A4U6WHM7-F1
#
_cell.length_a   1.000
_cell.length_b   1.000
_cell.length_c   1.000
_cell.angle_alpha   90.00
_cell.angle_beta   90.00
_cell.angle_gamma   90.00
#
_symmetry.space_group_name_H-M   'P 1'
#
loop_
_entity.id
_entity.type
_entity.pdbx_description
1 polymer ?
#
loop_
_entity_poly.entity_id
_entity_poly.type
_entity_poly.pdbx_seq_one_letter_code
_entity_poly.pdbx_strand_id
1 'polypeptide(L)'
;MLLKLRSLNMPMKLEDVCKIAGNGVAPGRLHVARAMVDAGYVENLRQAFSRYLYDGGPAYATGREPTGESVVQLVCQTGGVAVLAHPWALKNPAAVIKNLKAAGLHGIEVYRSDGKVSGLSDLADTYELLKLGGSDFHGRDDKEEPDVGSVDLPVLAVFKFLEIAKPIWHNAIKEIFASISERTTDLNGSNGFRRISSAGDFCILRLSSKDSELTDASEVEVLRAELADIGLTPQ
;
A
#
# COMPACT_ATOMS: atom_id res chain seq x y z
N MET A 1 -2.87 -6.63 23.53
CA MET A 1 -2.22 -7.97 23.46
C MET A 1 -1.28 -8.22 24.64
N LEU A 2 -0.26 -7.39 24.87
CA LEU A 2 0.74 -7.63 25.94
C LEU A 2 0.14 -7.78 27.35
N LEU A 3 -0.88 -7.01 27.69
CA LEU A 3 -1.60 -7.16 28.96
C LEU A 3 -2.27 -8.54 29.09
N LYS A 4 -2.83 -9.07 27.99
CA LYS A 4 -3.44 -10.42 27.97
C LYS A 4 -2.37 -11.50 28.12
N LEU A 5 -1.22 -11.36 27.45
CA LEU A 5 -0.09 -12.28 27.62
C LEU A 5 0.46 -12.28 29.05
N ARG A 6 0.52 -11.12 29.71
CA ARG A 6 0.87 -11.02 31.13
C ARG A 6 -0.08 -11.84 32.00
N SER A 7 -1.40 -11.77 31.77
CA SER A 7 -2.40 -12.57 32.48
C SER A 7 -2.26 -14.08 32.23
N LEU A 8 -1.57 -14.49 31.17
CA LEU A 8 -1.25 -15.87 30.84
C LEU A 8 0.15 -16.30 31.35
N ASN A 9 0.74 -15.54 32.28
CA ASN A 9 2.10 -15.75 32.81
C ASN A 9 3.21 -15.66 31.76
N MET A 10 2.99 -14.90 30.69
CA MET A 10 4.00 -14.60 29.65
C MET A 10 4.23 -13.08 29.55
N PRO A 11 4.81 -12.44 30.59
CA PRO A 11 5.07 -11.01 30.55
C PRO A 11 6.11 -10.68 29.46
N MET A 12 5.81 -9.65 28.66
CA MET A 12 6.72 -9.09 27.66
C MET A 12 6.69 -7.56 27.73
N LYS A 13 7.82 -6.94 27.38
CA LYS A 13 7.96 -5.49 27.32
C LYS A 13 7.59 -4.99 25.93
N LEU A 14 7.00 -3.79 25.85
CA LEU A 14 6.65 -3.19 24.56
C LEU A 14 7.91 -2.88 23.75
N GLU A 15 8.96 -2.48 24.44
CA GLU A 15 10.26 -2.14 23.86
C GLU A 15 10.86 -3.32 23.09
N ASP A 16 10.69 -4.55 23.57
CA ASP A 16 11.24 -5.73 22.89
C ASP A 16 10.47 -6.04 21.60
N VAL A 17 9.14 -5.85 21.60
CA VAL A 17 8.32 -5.95 20.39
C VAL A 17 8.66 -4.84 19.38
N CYS A 18 8.86 -3.61 19.85
CA CYS A 18 9.22 -2.48 19.01
C CYS A 18 10.62 -2.63 18.39
N LYS A 19 11.59 -3.20 19.12
CA LYS A 19 12.91 -3.52 18.57
C LYS A 19 12.82 -4.50 17.40
N ILE A 20 11.96 -5.52 17.51
CA ILE A 20 11.73 -6.49 16.44
C ILE A 20 11.02 -5.84 15.25
N ALA A 21 10.06 -4.95 15.50
CA ALA A 21 9.38 -4.21 14.43
C ALA A 21 10.35 -3.28 13.68
N GLY A 22 11.31 -2.68 14.37
CA GLY A 22 12.25 -1.71 13.82
C GLY A 22 11.71 -0.29 13.83
N ASN A 23 12.59 0.66 13.49
CA ASN A 23 12.27 2.08 13.54
C ASN A 23 11.28 2.48 12.44
N GLY A 24 10.24 3.24 12.80
CA GLY A 24 9.22 3.71 11.86
C GLY A 24 8.18 2.66 11.47
N VAL A 25 8.24 1.45 12.04
CA VAL A 25 7.30 0.36 11.76
C VAL A 25 6.26 0.26 12.86
N ALA A 26 4.98 0.15 12.48
CA ALA A 26 3.91 -0.09 13.42
C ALA A 26 3.98 -1.53 13.97
N PRO A 27 4.09 -1.74 15.30
CA PRO A 27 4.08 -3.07 15.89
C PRO A 27 2.77 -3.80 15.62
N GLY A 28 2.85 -5.12 15.41
CA GLY A 28 1.74 -5.94 14.95
C GLY A 28 1.82 -7.35 15.54
N ARG A 29 0.83 -8.19 15.23
CA ARG A 29 0.74 -9.56 15.77
C ARG A 29 1.98 -10.40 15.46
N LEU A 30 2.55 -10.25 14.26
CA LEU A 30 3.77 -10.95 13.86
C LEU A 30 4.97 -10.56 14.74
N HIS A 31 5.14 -9.26 15.02
CA HIS A 31 6.19 -8.78 15.92
C HIS A 31 6.02 -9.33 17.35
N VAL A 32 4.78 -9.43 17.83
CA VAL A 32 4.48 -10.07 19.12
C VAL A 32 4.80 -11.57 19.07
N ALA A 33 4.47 -12.27 17.98
CA ALA A 33 4.77 -13.69 17.80
C ALA A 33 6.28 -13.96 17.82
N ARG A 34 7.07 -13.16 17.09
CA ARG A 34 8.54 -13.22 17.11
C ARG A 34 9.09 -12.98 18.52
N ALA A 35 8.57 -11.97 19.24
CA ALA A 35 8.96 -11.73 20.63
C ALA A 35 8.64 -12.93 21.57
N MET A 36 7.53 -13.64 21.33
CA MET A 36 7.20 -14.84 22.09
C MET A 36 8.16 -16.00 21.81
N VAL A 37 8.63 -16.13 20.57
CA VAL A 37 9.65 -17.13 20.19
C VAL A 37 10.99 -16.77 20.84
N ASP A 38 11.44 -15.52 20.71
CA ASP A 38 12.71 -15.06 21.30
C ASP A 38 12.74 -15.18 22.82
N ALA A 39 11.59 -14.97 23.48
CA ALA A 39 11.43 -15.14 24.92
C ALA A 39 11.28 -16.61 25.36
N GLY A 40 11.22 -17.56 24.42
CA GLY A 40 11.09 -19.00 24.71
C GLY A 40 9.70 -19.43 25.18
N TYR A 41 8.66 -18.61 25.00
CA TYR A 41 7.29 -18.96 25.38
C TYR A 41 6.62 -19.91 24.38
N VAL A 42 7.09 -19.89 23.13
CA VAL A 42 6.61 -20.75 22.03
C VAL A 42 7.78 -21.17 21.15
N GLU A 43 7.66 -22.33 20.52
CA GLU A 43 8.71 -22.94 19.70
C GLU A 43 8.85 -22.28 18.32
N ASN A 44 7.75 -21.74 17.78
CA ASN A 44 7.71 -21.13 16.45
C ASN A 44 6.48 -20.22 16.27
N LEU A 45 6.47 -19.45 15.18
CA LEU A 45 5.39 -18.53 14.83
C LEU A 45 4.03 -19.24 14.70
N ARG A 46 4.01 -20.43 14.10
CA ARG A 46 2.79 -21.23 13.95
C ARG A 46 2.16 -21.56 15.31
N GLN A 47 2.96 -21.91 16.31
CA GLN A 47 2.48 -22.15 17.66
C GLN A 47 1.93 -20.86 18.30
N ALA A 48 2.61 -19.73 18.12
CA ALA A 48 2.15 -18.43 18.62
C ALA A 48 0.75 -18.08 18.08
N PHE A 49 0.57 -18.16 16.76
CA PHE A 49 -0.72 -17.87 16.13
C PHE A 49 -1.79 -18.89 16.47
N SER A 50 -1.50 -20.19 16.38
CA SER A 50 -2.52 -21.23 16.62
C SER A 50 -3.02 -21.29 18.07
N ARG A 51 -2.17 -20.98 19.06
CA ARG A 51 -2.54 -21.09 20.48
C ARG A 51 -2.98 -19.77 21.12
N TYR A 52 -2.41 -18.65 20.68
CA TYR A 52 -2.55 -17.39 21.43
C TYR A 52 -3.07 -16.22 20.60
N LEU A 53 -2.59 -16.06 19.36
CA LEU A 53 -2.73 -14.80 18.59
C LEU A 53 -3.75 -14.86 17.44
N TYR A 54 -4.39 -16.01 17.21
CA TYR A 54 -5.48 -16.16 16.23
C TYR A 54 -6.67 -15.24 16.56
N ASP A 55 -7.53 -15.00 15.58
CA ASP A 55 -8.71 -14.14 15.76
C ASP A 55 -9.65 -14.68 16.85
N GLY A 56 -9.83 -13.89 17.90
CA GLY A 56 -10.60 -14.29 19.09
C GLY A 56 -9.81 -15.13 20.11
N GLY A 57 -8.51 -15.35 19.87
CA GLY A 57 -7.66 -16.12 20.76
C GLY A 57 -7.33 -15.45 22.11
N PRO A 58 -6.69 -16.19 23.04
CA PRO A 58 -6.45 -15.75 24.41
C PRO A 58 -5.70 -14.42 24.53
N ALA A 59 -4.75 -14.17 23.63
CA ALA A 59 -3.93 -12.96 23.61
C ALA A 59 -4.35 -11.95 22.53
N TYR A 60 -5.32 -12.31 21.68
CA TYR A 60 -5.84 -11.45 20.62
C TYR A 60 -6.52 -10.21 21.20
N ALA A 61 -6.28 -9.05 20.60
CA ALA A 61 -6.97 -7.82 20.96
C ALA A 61 -7.43 -7.13 19.69
N THR A 62 -8.73 -6.84 19.61
CA THR A 62 -9.33 -6.15 18.48
C THR A 62 -8.90 -4.69 18.48
N GLY A 63 -8.39 -4.21 17.34
CA GLY A 63 -8.15 -2.80 17.10
C GLY A 63 -9.44 -2.05 16.75
N ARG A 64 -9.35 -0.72 16.64
CA ARG A 64 -10.37 0.08 15.95
C ARG A 64 -9.93 0.25 14.51
N GLU A 65 -10.33 -0.68 13.66
CA GLU A 65 -10.00 -0.66 12.24
C GLU A 65 -11.13 0.05 11.46
N PRO A 66 -10.81 0.84 10.42
CA PRO A 66 -11.82 1.37 9.51
C PRO A 66 -12.54 0.22 8.78
N THR A 67 -13.78 0.47 8.34
CA THR A 67 -14.50 -0.49 7.50
C THR A 67 -13.77 -0.69 6.17
N GLY A 68 -13.84 -1.90 5.60
CA GLY A 68 -13.20 -2.18 4.32
C GLY A 68 -13.68 -1.25 3.21
N GLU A 69 -14.98 -0.94 3.20
CA GLU A 69 -15.60 0.00 2.26
C GLU A 69 -15.00 1.40 2.40
N SER A 70 -14.84 1.92 3.62
CA SER A 70 -14.20 3.23 3.84
C SER A 70 -12.73 3.26 3.42
N VAL A 71 -12.01 2.14 3.56
CA VAL A 71 -10.61 2.04 3.11
C VAL A 71 -10.54 2.04 1.58
N VAL A 72 -11.42 1.28 0.91
CA VAL A 72 -11.51 1.28 -0.56
C VAL A 72 -11.79 2.70 -1.06
N GLN A 73 -12.78 3.38 -0.49
CA GLN A 73 -13.12 4.75 -0.87
C GLN A 73 -11.94 5.70 -0.65
N LEU A 74 -11.24 5.60 0.47
CA LEU A 74 -10.07 6.42 0.75
C LEU A 74 -8.97 6.20 -0.31
N VAL A 75 -8.64 4.93 -0.61
CA VAL A 75 -7.64 4.60 -1.64
C VAL A 75 -8.03 5.21 -2.98
N CYS A 76 -9.28 5.04 -3.41
CA CYS A 76 -9.79 5.61 -4.66
C CYS A 76 -9.71 7.14 -4.68
N GLN A 77 -10.12 7.81 -3.59
CA GLN A 77 -10.09 9.27 -3.47
C GLN A 77 -8.67 9.84 -3.51
N THR A 78 -7.67 9.06 -3.11
CA THR A 78 -6.26 9.44 -3.16
C THR A 78 -5.57 9.08 -4.49
N GLY A 79 -6.31 8.66 -5.51
CA GLY A 79 -5.74 8.28 -6.79
C GLY A 79 -5.05 6.90 -6.78
N GLY A 80 -5.46 6.03 -5.85
CA GLY A 80 -4.95 4.67 -5.74
C GLY A 80 -5.83 3.63 -6.43
N VAL A 81 -5.24 2.47 -6.72
CA VAL A 81 -5.96 1.28 -7.21
C VAL A 81 -6.21 0.34 -6.03
N ALA A 82 -7.45 0.30 -5.56
CA ALA A 82 -7.86 -0.60 -4.47
C ALA A 82 -7.93 -2.08 -4.91
N VAL A 83 -7.13 -2.94 -4.26
CA VAL A 83 -7.07 -4.38 -4.50
C VAL A 83 -7.24 -5.14 -3.19
N LEU A 84 -8.10 -6.16 -3.16
CA LEU A 84 -8.29 -7.01 -1.99
C LEU A 84 -7.22 -8.12 -1.96
N ALA A 85 -6.32 -8.04 -1.00
CA ALA A 85 -5.28 -9.04 -0.78
C ALA A 85 -5.84 -10.36 -0.24
N HIS A 86 -5.24 -11.47 -0.67
CA HIS A 86 -5.45 -12.85 -0.22
C HIS A 86 -6.89 -13.17 0.27
N PRO A 87 -7.93 -12.99 -0.56
CA PRO A 87 -9.33 -13.04 -0.15
C PRO A 87 -9.77 -14.41 0.39
N TRP A 88 -9.04 -15.48 0.07
CA TRP A 88 -9.25 -16.83 0.60
C TRP A 88 -9.08 -16.94 2.13
N ALA A 89 -8.43 -15.97 2.78
CA ALA A 89 -8.32 -15.93 4.24
C ALA A 89 -9.63 -15.47 4.93
N LEU A 90 -10.59 -14.93 4.17
CA LEU A 90 -11.85 -14.45 4.69
C LEU A 90 -12.85 -15.60 4.92
N LYS A 91 -13.70 -15.47 5.93
CA LYS A 91 -14.78 -16.45 6.20
C LYS A 91 -15.87 -16.44 5.13
N ASN A 92 -16.18 -15.28 4.56
CA ASN A 92 -17.20 -15.11 3.52
C ASN A 92 -16.70 -14.16 2.42
N PRO A 93 -15.74 -14.61 1.58
CA PRO A 93 -15.11 -13.75 0.59
C PRO A 93 -16.12 -13.21 -0.43
N ALA A 94 -17.13 -14.00 -0.82
CA ALA A 94 -18.11 -13.58 -1.82
C ALA A 94 -18.92 -12.35 -1.39
N ALA A 95 -19.44 -12.36 -0.16
CA ALA A 95 -20.18 -11.21 0.36
C ALA A 95 -19.29 -9.97 0.54
N VAL A 96 -18.05 -10.15 1.01
CA VAL A 96 -17.09 -9.06 1.16
C VAL A 96 -16.74 -8.45 -0.19
N ILE A 97 -16.40 -9.27 -1.19
CA ILE A 97 -16.07 -8.82 -2.55
C ILE A 97 -17.23 -8.02 -3.14
N LYS A 98 -18.47 -8.48 -2.98
CA LYS A 98 -19.67 -7.76 -3.44
C LYS A 98 -19.76 -6.36 -2.82
N ASN A 99 -19.60 -6.25 -1.50
CA ASN A 99 -19.69 -4.98 -0.79
C ASN A 99 -18.55 -4.03 -1.17
N LEU A 100 -17.31 -4.55 -1.23
CA LEU A 100 -16.15 -3.75 -1.61
C LEU A 100 -16.22 -3.31 -3.08
N LYS A 101 -16.75 -4.13 -3.99
CA LYS A 101 -17.01 -3.72 -5.38
C LYS A 101 -17.96 -2.53 -5.42
N ALA A 102 -19.04 -2.55 -4.65
CA ALA A 102 -19.96 -1.42 -4.54
C ALA A 102 -19.31 -0.15 -3.97
N ALA A 103 -18.24 -0.30 -3.18
CA ALA A 103 -17.44 0.81 -2.65
C ALA A 103 -16.34 1.33 -3.60
N GLY A 104 -16.10 0.67 -4.74
CA GLY A 104 -15.10 1.08 -5.74
C GLY A 104 -13.86 0.16 -5.85
N LEU A 105 -13.95 -1.10 -5.40
CA LEU A 105 -12.85 -2.05 -5.53
C LEU A 105 -12.50 -2.30 -7.01
N HIS A 106 -11.21 -2.27 -7.34
CA HIS A 106 -10.71 -2.46 -8.70
C HIS A 106 -10.26 -3.90 -8.97
N GLY A 107 -9.74 -4.59 -7.97
CA GLY A 107 -9.17 -5.92 -8.14
C GLY A 107 -9.19 -6.78 -6.89
N ILE A 108 -8.90 -8.07 -7.09
CA ILE A 108 -8.66 -9.03 -6.02
C ILE A 108 -7.44 -9.88 -6.36
N GLU A 109 -6.79 -10.41 -5.33
CA GLU A 109 -5.81 -11.44 -5.55
C GLU A 109 -6.47 -12.77 -5.91
N VAL A 110 -5.97 -13.36 -6.99
CA VAL A 110 -6.36 -14.66 -7.52
C VAL A 110 -5.16 -15.59 -7.63
N TYR A 111 -3.98 -15.07 -8.00
CA TYR A 111 -2.75 -15.86 -8.11
C TYR A 111 -2.08 -15.97 -6.75
N ARG A 112 -1.77 -17.18 -6.32
CA ARG A 112 -1.23 -17.50 -5.01
C ARG A 112 0.22 -17.96 -5.11
N SER A 113 0.99 -17.76 -4.04
CA SER A 113 2.37 -18.24 -3.91
C SER A 113 2.52 -19.75 -3.89
N ASP A 114 1.45 -20.51 -3.61
CA ASP A 114 1.43 -21.98 -3.74
C ASP A 114 1.17 -22.46 -5.18
N GLY A 115 1.22 -21.55 -6.16
CA GLY A 115 0.99 -21.82 -7.58
C GLY A 115 -0.48 -22.05 -7.96
N LYS A 116 -1.41 -21.95 -6.99
CA LYS A 116 -2.84 -22.16 -7.26
C LYS A 116 -3.51 -20.87 -7.69
N VAL A 117 -4.51 -21.03 -8.54
CA VAL A 117 -5.49 -19.98 -8.85
C VAL A 117 -6.62 -20.12 -7.82
N SER A 118 -6.92 -19.03 -7.11
CA SER A 118 -8.03 -18.96 -6.17
C SER A 118 -9.34 -19.35 -6.85
N GLY A 119 -10.19 -20.11 -6.15
CA GLY A 119 -11.56 -20.41 -6.60
C GLY A 119 -12.47 -19.17 -6.75
N LEU A 120 -11.94 -17.98 -6.46
CA LEU A 120 -12.61 -16.69 -6.63
C LEU A 120 -12.35 -16.06 -8.02
N SER A 121 -11.62 -16.74 -8.92
CA SER A 121 -11.35 -16.26 -10.28
C SER A 121 -12.64 -15.93 -11.05
N ASP A 122 -13.64 -16.81 -11.03
CA ASP A 122 -14.92 -16.61 -11.73
C ASP A 122 -15.74 -15.47 -11.10
N LEU A 123 -15.60 -15.29 -9.78
CA LEU A 123 -16.23 -14.18 -9.07
C LEU A 123 -15.59 -12.85 -9.46
N ALA A 124 -14.27 -12.83 -9.67
CA ALA A 124 -13.59 -11.65 -10.20
C ALA A 124 -14.08 -11.31 -11.61
N ASP A 125 -14.28 -12.30 -12.48
CA ASP A 125 -14.86 -12.05 -13.82
C ASP A 125 -16.29 -11.50 -13.72
N THR A 126 -17.11 -12.09 -12.84
CA THR A 126 -18.50 -11.69 -12.63
C THR A 126 -18.63 -10.22 -12.21
N TYR A 127 -17.68 -9.71 -11.42
CA TYR A 127 -17.65 -8.33 -10.95
C TYR A 127 -16.70 -7.42 -11.74
N GLU A 128 -16.16 -7.91 -12.86
CA GLU A 128 -15.18 -7.19 -13.69
C GLU A 128 -14.02 -6.63 -12.84
N LEU A 129 -13.45 -7.48 -12.00
CA LEU A 129 -12.33 -7.16 -11.11
C LEU A 129 -11.02 -7.62 -11.74
N LEU A 130 -9.97 -6.81 -11.57
CA LEU A 130 -8.61 -7.21 -11.90
C LEU A 130 -8.22 -8.45 -11.09
N LYS A 131 -7.54 -9.40 -11.76
CA LYS A 131 -6.99 -10.60 -11.15
C LYS A 131 -5.50 -10.40 -10.95
N LEU A 132 -5.07 -10.24 -9.71
CA LEU A 132 -3.68 -9.96 -9.35
C LEU A 132 -3.13 -11.02 -8.40
N GLY A 133 -1.89 -10.86 -7.96
CA GLY A 133 -1.26 -11.71 -6.96
C GLY A 133 0.01 -11.06 -6.43
N GLY A 134 0.41 -11.45 -5.24
CA GLY A 134 1.61 -11.01 -4.55
C GLY A 134 2.15 -12.13 -3.69
N SER A 135 3.47 -12.15 -3.48
CA SER A 135 4.10 -13.23 -2.70
C SER A 135 3.69 -13.23 -1.24
N ASP A 136 3.29 -12.08 -0.70
CA ASP A 136 3.00 -11.93 0.73
C ASP A 136 4.22 -12.31 1.59
N PHE A 137 5.40 -11.84 1.17
CA PHE A 137 6.69 -12.12 1.82
C PHE A 137 6.88 -11.27 3.10
N HIS A 138 7.27 -11.91 4.21
CA HIS A 138 7.41 -11.27 5.52
C HIS A 138 8.83 -11.38 6.14
N GLY A 139 9.81 -11.87 5.37
CA GLY A 139 11.21 -11.96 5.77
C GLY A 139 11.80 -13.36 5.54
N ARG A 140 13.12 -13.51 5.73
CA ARG A 140 13.81 -14.80 5.53
C ARG A 140 13.96 -15.65 6.80
N ASP A 141 13.30 -15.24 7.88
CA ASP A 141 13.47 -15.88 9.20
C ASP A 141 12.70 -17.20 9.31
N ASP A 142 11.72 -17.43 8.43
CA ASP A 142 10.93 -18.66 8.34
C ASP A 142 11.22 -19.39 7.03
N LYS A 143 11.49 -20.69 7.11
CA LYS A 143 11.82 -21.53 5.93
C LYS A 143 10.59 -21.89 5.10
N GLU A 144 9.39 -21.63 5.62
CA GLU A 144 8.13 -21.93 4.95
C GLU A 144 7.49 -20.70 4.27
N GLU A 145 8.12 -19.52 4.38
CA GLU A 145 7.60 -18.29 3.76
C GLU A 145 7.88 -18.23 2.24
N PRO A 146 6.93 -17.69 1.45
CA PRO A 146 7.09 -17.51 0.01
C PRO A 146 8.08 -16.39 -0.33
N ASP A 147 9.06 -16.67 -1.19
CA ASP A 147 10.07 -15.69 -1.62
C ASP A 147 9.47 -14.48 -2.36
N VAL A 148 10.20 -13.36 -2.37
CA VAL A 148 9.83 -12.16 -3.14
C VAL A 148 9.68 -12.53 -4.62
N GLY A 149 8.53 -12.18 -5.20
CA GLY A 149 8.25 -12.43 -6.62
C GLY A 149 7.93 -13.89 -6.95
N SER A 150 7.64 -14.74 -5.95
CA SER A 150 7.32 -16.16 -6.16
C SER A 150 5.94 -16.43 -6.77
N VAL A 151 5.17 -15.40 -7.13
CA VAL A 151 3.84 -15.54 -7.72
C VAL A 151 3.90 -15.24 -9.20
N ASP A 152 3.63 -16.25 -10.01
CA ASP A 152 3.50 -16.10 -11.45
C ASP A 152 2.20 -15.37 -11.79
N LEU A 153 2.31 -14.21 -12.44
CA LEU A 153 1.17 -13.48 -13.01
C LEU A 153 1.21 -13.58 -14.54
N PRO A 154 0.08 -13.88 -15.19
CA PRO A 154 -0.02 -13.74 -16.63
C PRO A 154 0.27 -12.29 -17.04
N VAL A 155 1.09 -12.10 -18.07
CA VAL A 155 1.44 -10.78 -18.59
C VAL A 155 0.20 -9.95 -18.94
N LEU A 156 -0.87 -10.59 -19.41
CA LEU A 156 -2.15 -9.93 -19.68
C LEU A 156 -2.79 -9.31 -18.43
N ALA A 157 -2.60 -9.90 -17.25
CA ALA A 157 -3.09 -9.32 -15.99
C ALA A 157 -2.38 -7.99 -15.68
N VAL A 158 -1.08 -7.90 -15.98
CA VAL A 158 -0.29 -6.66 -15.83
C VAL A 158 -0.79 -5.59 -16.81
N PHE A 159 -1.04 -5.95 -18.07
CA PHE A 159 -1.59 -4.99 -19.04
C PHE A 159 -2.96 -4.45 -18.61
N LYS A 160 -3.89 -5.32 -18.20
CA LYS A 160 -5.21 -4.91 -17.69
C LYS A 160 -5.09 -4.01 -16.47
N PHE A 161 -4.16 -4.31 -15.57
CA PHE A 161 -3.88 -3.44 -14.43
C PHE A 161 -3.44 -2.05 -14.89
N LEU A 162 -2.49 -1.97 -15.82
CA LEU A 162 -1.99 -0.69 -16.34
C LEU A 162 -3.05 0.11 -17.10
N GLU A 163 -3.96 -0.55 -17.83
CA GLU A 163 -5.08 0.11 -18.51
C GLU A 163 -5.99 0.87 -17.52
N ILE A 164 -6.23 0.28 -16.34
CA ILE A 164 -7.04 0.91 -15.28
C ILE A 164 -6.21 1.92 -14.48
N ALA A 165 -4.98 1.57 -14.13
CA ALA A 165 -4.15 2.36 -13.22
C ALA A 165 -3.66 3.67 -13.83
N LYS A 166 -3.28 3.67 -15.12
CA LYS A 166 -2.69 4.86 -15.78
C LYS A 166 -3.61 6.08 -15.75
N PRO A 167 -4.90 6.00 -16.15
CA PRO A 167 -5.81 7.15 -16.06
C PRO A 167 -6.01 7.65 -14.62
N ILE A 168 -6.09 6.74 -13.65
CA ILE A 168 -6.26 7.07 -12.23
C ILE A 168 -5.07 7.89 -11.75
N TRP A 169 -3.84 7.41 -11.97
CA TRP A 169 -2.62 8.11 -11.57
C TRP A 169 -2.46 9.44 -12.29
N HIS A 170 -2.73 9.47 -13.59
CA HIS A 170 -2.65 10.71 -14.37
C HIS A 170 -3.60 11.78 -13.84
N ASN A 171 -4.84 11.43 -13.49
CA ASN A 171 -5.79 12.38 -12.91
C ASN A 171 -5.35 12.84 -11.51
N ALA A 172 -4.89 11.92 -10.67
CA ALA A 172 -4.37 12.25 -9.34
C ALA A 172 -3.19 13.22 -9.40
N ILE A 173 -2.24 12.97 -10.32
CA ILE A 173 -1.10 13.86 -10.56
C ILE A 173 -1.57 15.25 -11.01
N LYS A 174 -2.55 15.33 -11.93
CA LYS A 174 -3.13 16.62 -12.36
C LYS A 174 -3.76 17.39 -11.20
N GLU A 175 -4.52 16.73 -10.34
CA GLU A 175 -5.15 17.35 -9.17
C GLU A 175 -4.10 17.87 -8.16
N ILE A 176 -3.03 17.10 -7.94
CA ILE A 176 -1.91 17.54 -7.09
C ILE A 176 -1.29 18.82 -7.64
N PHE A 177 -1.00 18.87 -8.95
CA PHE A 177 -0.44 20.07 -9.59
C PHE A 177 -1.39 21.27 -9.55
N ALA A 178 -2.69 21.05 -9.79
CA ALA A 178 -3.70 22.11 -9.69
C ALA A 178 -3.75 22.71 -8.28
N SER A 179 -3.78 21.85 -7.26
CA SER A 179 -3.80 22.27 -5.85
C SER A 179 -2.53 23.00 -5.42
N ILE A 180 -1.36 22.65 -5.97
CA ILE A 180 -0.12 23.40 -5.75
C ILE A 180 -0.23 24.79 -6.40
N SER A 181 -0.71 24.87 -7.63
CA SER A 181 -0.88 26.15 -8.35
C SER A 181 -1.80 27.12 -7.61
N GLU A 182 -2.97 26.65 -7.15
CA GLU A 182 -3.93 27.47 -6.39
C GLU A 182 -3.33 28.01 -5.08
N ARG A 183 -2.62 27.17 -4.32
CA ARG A 183 -1.92 27.59 -3.10
C ARG A 183 -0.87 28.65 -3.37
N THR A 184 -0.15 28.56 -4.50
CA THR A 184 0.83 29.60 -4.87
C THR A 184 0.18 30.91 -5.28
N THR A 185 -1.04 30.89 -5.85
CA THR A 185 -1.76 32.12 -6.19
C THR A 185 -2.29 32.85 -4.95
N ASP A 186 -2.75 32.11 -3.94
CA ASP A 186 -3.26 32.69 -2.69
C ASP A 186 -2.15 33.32 -1.83
N LEU A 187 -0.94 32.74 -1.87
CA LEU A 187 0.26 33.27 -1.19
C LEU A 187 0.84 34.51 -1.88
N ASN A 188 0.55 34.70 -3.18
CA ASN A 188 1.07 35.81 -3.99
C ASN A 188 0.17 37.06 -4.01
N GLY A 189 -0.75 37.19 -3.04
CA GLY A 189 -1.46 38.44 -2.80
C GLY A 189 -0.48 39.61 -2.61
N SER A 190 -0.36 40.44 -3.64
CA SER A 190 0.29 41.77 -3.73
C SER A 190 1.72 41.91 -4.27
N ASN A 191 2.38 40.90 -4.85
CA ASN A 191 3.51 41.17 -5.75
C ASN A 191 3.68 40.07 -6.82
N GLY A 192 3.49 40.48 -8.08
CA GLY A 192 3.22 39.59 -9.20
C GLY A 192 4.36 38.66 -9.62
N PHE A 193 3.96 37.44 -10.00
CA PHE A 193 4.70 36.60 -10.94
C PHE A 193 3.79 36.24 -12.12
N ARG A 194 4.35 36.22 -13.33
CA ARG A 194 3.62 36.03 -14.60
C ARG A 194 2.94 34.66 -14.67
N ARG A 195 1.76 34.65 -15.29
CA ARG A 195 0.95 33.46 -15.65
C ARG A 195 1.84 32.41 -16.33
N ILE A 196 1.98 31.26 -15.68
CA ILE A 196 2.71 30.08 -16.20
C ILE A 196 1.90 29.53 -17.36
N SER A 197 2.47 29.56 -18.56
CA SER A 197 1.79 29.17 -19.80
C SER A 197 2.53 28.09 -20.58
N SER A 198 3.70 27.66 -20.09
CA SER A 198 4.46 26.56 -20.69
C SER A 198 5.29 25.79 -19.65
N ALA A 199 5.67 24.56 -19.98
CA ALA A 199 6.54 23.72 -19.15
C ALA A 199 7.91 24.38 -18.84
N GLY A 200 8.35 25.34 -19.66
CA GLY A 200 9.58 26.11 -19.42
C GLY A 200 9.52 27.01 -18.19
N ASP A 201 8.34 27.47 -17.81
CA ASP A 201 8.14 28.40 -16.69
C ASP A 201 8.30 27.71 -15.31
N PHE A 202 8.12 26.39 -15.25
CA PHE A 202 8.28 25.58 -14.02
C PHE A 202 9.74 25.52 -13.54
N CYS A 203 10.69 25.60 -14.48
CA CYS A 203 12.12 25.48 -14.19
C CYS A 203 12.71 26.72 -13.51
N ILE A 204 12.04 27.87 -13.58
CA ILE A 204 12.53 29.15 -13.04
C ILE A 204 12.20 29.30 -11.54
N LEU A 205 11.12 28.70 -11.04
CA LEU A 205 10.67 28.87 -9.65
C LEU A 205 11.53 28.13 -8.61
N ARG A 206 12.30 27.10 -9.01
CA ARG A 206 13.22 26.38 -8.11
C ARG A 206 14.57 27.07 -7.90
N LEU A 207 14.84 28.18 -8.61
CA LEU A 207 16.13 28.89 -8.52
C LEU A 207 16.10 30.14 -7.62
N SER A 208 14.99 30.42 -6.94
CA SER A 208 14.88 31.60 -6.04
C SER A 208 14.53 31.26 -4.59
N SER A 209 14.40 29.99 -4.20
CA SER A 209 14.45 29.61 -2.79
C SER A 209 15.90 29.65 -2.34
N LYS A 210 16.22 30.52 -1.38
CA LYS A 210 17.56 30.67 -0.81
C LYS A 210 18.09 29.43 -0.07
N ASP A 211 17.29 28.37 0.04
CA ASP A 211 17.65 27.15 0.76
C ASP A 211 17.43 25.91 -0.12
N SER A 212 18.33 25.65 -1.06
CA SER A 212 18.65 24.29 -1.49
C SER A 212 19.91 24.29 -2.36
N GLU A 213 21.02 23.85 -1.79
CA GLU A 213 22.18 23.38 -2.55
C GLU A 213 21.77 22.13 -3.35
N LEU A 214 21.30 22.33 -4.58
CA LEU A 214 21.39 21.34 -5.64
C LEU A 214 22.13 22.00 -6.79
N THR A 215 23.45 21.94 -6.70
CA THR A 215 24.38 22.36 -7.75
C THR A 215 24.78 21.13 -8.55
N ASP A 216 23.92 20.66 -9.45
CA ASP A 216 24.41 19.99 -10.65
C ASP A 216 23.49 20.27 -11.83
N ALA A 217 24.05 20.85 -12.88
CA ALA A 217 23.32 21.19 -14.10
C ALA A 217 22.83 19.92 -14.84
N SER A 218 23.44 18.76 -14.55
CA SER A 218 23.10 17.47 -15.15
C SER A 218 21.72 16.95 -14.72
N GLU A 219 21.35 17.08 -13.44
CA GLU A 219 20.08 16.60 -12.90
C GLU A 219 18.88 17.42 -13.42
N VAL A 220 19.09 18.71 -13.66
CA VAL A 220 18.08 19.63 -14.23
C VAL A 220 17.75 19.27 -15.68
N GLU A 221 18.75 18.79 -16.42
CA GLU A 221 18.60 18.39 -17.82
C GLU A 221 17.92 17.02 -17.96
N VAL A 222 18.18 16.10 -17.03
CA VAL A 222 17.49 14.80 -16.92
C VAL A 222 15.99 14.99 -16.65
N LEU A 223 15.64 15.85 -15.68
CA LEU A 223 14.23 16.14 -15.36
C LEU A 223 13.48 16.81 -16.53
N ARG A 224 14.16 17.64 -17.33
CA ARG A 224 13.58 18.23 -18.54
C ARG A 224 13.27 17.19 -19.60
N ALA A 225 14.16 16.21 -19.79
CA ALA A 225 13.97 15.17 -20.79
C ALA A 225 12.80 14.24 -20.41
N GLU A 226 12.71 13.81 -19.16
CA GLU A 226 11.64 12.91 -18.69
C GLU A 226 10.24 13.55 -18.74
N LEU A 227 10.13 14.87 -18.47
CA LEU A 227 8.86 15.59 -18.53
C LEU A 227 8.42 15.93 -19.96
N ALA A 228 9.35 16.03 -20.92
CA ALA A 228 9.01 16.25 -22.33
C ALA A 228 8.40 15.01 -22.99
N ASP A 229 8.78 13.81 -22.54
CA ASP A 229 8.24 12.53 -23.01
C ASP A 229 6.82 12.25 -22.46
N ILE A 230 6.41 12.95 -21.40
CA ILE A 230 5.01 12.99 -20.94
C ILE A 230 4.26 13.97 -21.84
N GLY A 231 4.03 13.56 -23.08
CA GLY A 231 3.36 14.34 -24.12
C GLY A 231 2.00 14.87 -23.70
N LEU A 232 1.97 16.05 -23.08
CA LEU A 232 0.80 16.89 -22.95
C LEU A 232 0.64 17.69 -24.24
N THR A 233 0.31 17.01 -25.35
CA THR A 233 -0.19 17.72 -26.53
C THR A 233 -1.63 18.17 -26.27
N PRO A 234 -1.94 19.47 -26.32
CA PRO A 234 -3.32 19.94 -26.20
C PRO A 234 -4.14 19.47 -27.41
N GLN A 235 -5.35 18.94 -27.18
CA GLN A 235 -6.42 18.94 -28.20
C GLN A 235 -7.10 20.31 -28.22
#